data_AF-A0A6B3HFK4-F1
#
_entry.id   AF-A0A6B3HFK4-F1
#
_cell.length_a   1.000
_cell.length_b   1.000
_cell.length_c   1.000
_cell.angle_alpha   90.00
_cell.angle_beta   90.00
_cell.angle_gamma   90.00
#
_symmetry.space_group_name_H-M   'P 1'
#
loop_
_entity.id
_entity.type
_entity.pdbx_description
1 polymer ?
#
loop_
_entity_poly.entity_id
_entity_poly.type
_entity_poly.pdbx_seq_one_letter_code
_entity_poly.pdbx_strand_id
1 'polypeptide(L)'
;ISANWTQTFAWLGAGPFPRAERDRLRTLVAAAHREGRRIRFWATPDLPGPEREAVWSELLAAGVDHLNTDDLAGLERFLRARAGAPRAS
;
A
#
# COMPACT_ATOMS: atom_id res chain seq x y z
N ILE A 1 -0.38 -14.30 3.12
CA ILE A 1 0.71 -14.08 2.15
C ILE A 1 1.53 -12.89 2.63
N SER A 2 2.85 -13.02 2.64
CA SER A 2 3.77 -11.93 2.95
C SER A 2 4.77 -11.85 1.81
N ALA A 3 4.85 -10.71 1.13
CA ALA A 3 5.69 -10.55 -0.05
C ALA A 3 6.64 -9.34 0.11
N ASN A 4 7.83 -9.43 -0.47
CA ASN A 4 8.76 -8.32 -0.54
C ASN A 4 8.31 -7.36 -1.66
N TRP A 5 8.10 -6.09 -1.31
CA TRP A 5 7.69 -5.05 -2.25
C TRP A 5 8.73 -4.85 -3.36
N THR A 6 10.00 -4.64 -3.01
CA THR A 6 11.10 -4.40 -3.96
C THR A 6 11.45 -5.58 -4.87
N GLN A 7 11.00 -6.79 -4.54
CA GLN A 7 11.11 -7.95 -5.44
C GLN A 7 9.87 -8.13 -6.34
N THR A 8 8.78 -7.43 -6.03
CA THR A 8 7.50 -7.54 -6.76
C THR A 8 7.27 -6.34 -7.67
N PHE A 9 7.71 -5.16 -7.23
CA PHE A 9 7.45 -3.85 -7.82
C PHE A 9 8.73 -3.03 -7.87
N ALA A 10 8.89 -2.26 -8.94
CA ALA A 10 9.98 -1.29 -9.07
C ALA A 10 9.54 0.10 -8.58
N TRP A 11 8.23 0.36 -8.54
CA TRP A 11 7.71 1.64 -8.08
C TRP A 11 7.86 1.81 -6.56
N LEU A 12 8.49 2.90 -6.14
CA LEU A 12 8.77 3.22 -4.74
C LEU A 12 8.01 4.45 -4.25
N GLY A 13 6.88 4.80 -4.87
CA GLY A 13 6.06 5.93 -4.44
C GLY A 13 6.30 7.24 -5.21
N ALA A 14 7.40 7.34 -5.96
CA ALA A 14 7.72 8.53 -6.74
C ALA A 14 6.98 8.53 -8.09
N GLY A 15 6.31 9.64 -8.41
CA GLY A 15 5.56 9.80 -9.65
C GLY A 15 4.38 8.84 -9.79
N PRO A 16 3.77 8.76 -10.99
CA PRO A 16 2.63 7.89 -11.24
C PRO A 16 2.98 6.41 -11.06
N PHE A 17 2.17 5.66 -10.32
CA PHE A 17 2.32 4.21 -10.20
C PHE A 17 2.11 3.55 -11.58
N PRO A 18 3.08 2.83 -12.17
CA PRO A 18 2.92 2.24 -13.49
C PRO A 18 1.70 1.31 -13.56
N ARG A 19 0.89 1.48 -14.61
CA ARG A 19 -0.38 0.76 -14.78
C ARG A 19 -0.22 -0.76 -14.67
N ALA A 20 0.83 -1.32 -15.28
CA ALA A 20 1.10 -2.76 -15.24
C ALA A 20 1.41 -3.27 -13.81
N GLU A 21 2.17 -2.49 -13.04
CA GLU A 21 2.45 -2.83 -11.63
C GLU A 21 1.21 -2.69 -10.76
N ARG A 22 0.39 -1.65 -10.97
CA ARG A 22 -0.88 -1.47 -10.28
C ARG A 22 -1.87 -2.63 -10.56
N ASP A 23 -1.97 -3.07 -11.81
CA ASP A 23 -2.81 -4.21 -12.20
C ASP A 23 -2.30 -5.51 -11.55
N ARG A 24 -0.97 -5.69 -11.46
CA ARG A 24 -0.35 -6.82 -10.76
C ARG A 24 -0.64 -6.80 -9.26
N LEU A 25 -0.55 -5.63 -8.61
CA LEU A 25 -0.92 -5.48 -7.19
C LEU A 25 -2.35 -5.95 -6.94
N ARG A 26 -3.31 -5.43 -7.71
CA ARG A 26 -4.72 -5.82 -7.60
C ARG A 26 -4.94 -7.32 -7.82
N THR A 27 -4.24 -7.91 -8.79
CA THR A 27 -4.31 -9.35 -9.06
C THR A 27 -3.82 -10.18 -7.88
N LEU A 28 -2.70 -9.79 -7.25
CA LEU A 28 -2.15 -10.49 -6.08
C LEU A 28 -3.09 -10.42 -4.88
N VAL A 29 -3.67 -9.25 -4.61
CA VAL A 29 -4.63 -9.08 -3.51
C VAL A 29 -5.88 -9.92 -3.76
N ALA A 30 -6.48 -9.83 -4.96
CA ALA A 30 -7.66 -10.59 -5.31
C ALA A 30 -7.43 -12.11 -5.23
N ALA A 31 -6.25 -12.59 -5.65
CA ALA A 31 -5.89 -14.00 -5.53
C ALA A 31 -5.81 -14.44 -4.07
N ALA A 32 -5.14 -13.65 -3.20
CA ALA A 32 -5.06 -13.94 -1.77
C ALA A 32 -6.45 -14.03 -1.13
N HIS A 33 -7.31 -13.04 -1.40
CA HIS A 33 -8.65 -12.97 -0.83
C HIS A 33 -9.56 -14.10 -1.34
N ARG A 34 -9.45 -14.49 -2.62
CA ARG A 34 -10.17 -15.66 -3.17
C ARG A 34 -9.77 -16.97 -2.49
N GLU A 35 -8.55 -17.07 -2.02
CA GLU A 35 -8.06 -18.20 -1.22
C GLU A 35 -8.39 -18.08 0.29
N GLY A 36 -9.12 -17.04 0.71
CA GLY A 36 -9.41 -16.77 2.12
C GLY A 36 -8.18 -16.33 2.93
N ARG A 37 -7.14 -15.83 2.25
CA ARG A 37 -5.85 -15.46 2.85
C ARG A 37 -5.69 -13.95 2.90
N ARG A 38 -5.14 -13.45 4.00
CA ARG A 38 -4.69 -12.05 4.11
C ARG A 38 -3.35 -11.85 3.40
N ILE A 39 -3.12 -10.65 2.87
CA ILE A 39 -1.87 -10.26 2.23
C ILE A 39 -1.26 -9.02 2.91
N ARG A 40 0.08 -9.01 3.00
CA ARG A 40 0.88 -7.85 3.40
C ARG A 40 2.14 -7.75 2.54
N PHE A 41 2.67 -6.55 2.44
CA PHE A 41 3.97 -6.30 1.82
C PHE A 41 4.96 -5.75 2.85
N TRP A 42 6.21 -6.15 2.75
CA TRP A 42 7.33 -5.63 3.53
C TRP A 42 8.41 -5.09 2.59
N ALA A 43 9.41 -4.37 3.11
CA ALA A 43 10.37 -3.59 2.30
C ALA A 43 9.71 -2.52 1.41
N THR A 44 8.60 -1.93 1.89
CA THR A 44 8.07 -0.68 1.34
C THR A 44 8.98 0.49 1.77
N PRO A 45 8.95 1.64 1.08
CA PRO A 45 9.57 2.86 1.59
C PRO A 45 9.06 3.15 3.01
N ASP A 46 9.97 3.37 3.96
CA ASP A 46 9.62 3.55 5.38
C ASP A 46 9.97 4.96 5.91
N LEU A 47 10.86 5.68 5.22
CA LEU A 47 11.17 7.06 5.56
C LEU A 47 9.93 7.96 5.40
N PRO A 48 9.63 8.84 6.37
CA PRO A 48 8.56 9.82 6.24
C PRO A 48 8.72 10.68 5.00
N GLY A 49 7.67 10.72 4.18
CA GLY A 49 7.66 11.48 2.94
C GLY A 49 6.50 11.10 2.02
N PRO A 50 6.31 11.89 0.94
CA PRO A 50 5.22 11.68 -0.01
C PRO A 50 5.29 10.32 -0.71
N GLU A 51 6.49 9.77 -0.94
CA GLU A 51 6.66 8.46 -1.56
C GLU A 51 6.10 7.34 -0.68
N ARG A 52 6.38 7.37 0.63
CA ARG A 52 5.82 6.41 1.58
C ARG A 52 4.30 6.51 1.64
N GLU A 53 3.77 7.73 1.73
CA GLU A 53 2.32 7.96 1.78
C GLU A 53 1.63 7.53 0.47
N ALA A 54 2.29 7.69 -0.68
CA ALA A 54 1.80 7.19 -1.96
C ALA A 54 1.71 5.65 -1.97
N VAL A 55 2.74 4.95 -1.47
CA VAL A 55 2.71 3.48 -1.35
C VAL A 55 1.62 3.04 -0.38
N TRP A 56 1.50 3.64 0.80
CA TRP A 56 0.40 3.35 1.73
C TRP A 56 -0.98 3.56 1.10
N SER A 57 -1.15 4.66 0.36
CA SER A 57 -2.40 4.97 -0.33
C SER A 57 -2.79 3.89 -1.34
N GLU A 58 -1.84 3.42 -2.16
CA GLU A 58 -2.08 2.38 -3.17
C GLU A 58 -2.31 1.01 -2.53
N LEU A 59 -1.59 0.67 -1.46
CA LEU A 59 -1.82 -0.58 -0.70
C LEU A 59 -3.24 -0.62 -0.10
N LEU A 60 -3.68 0.48 0.52
CA LEU A 60 -5.04 0.60 1.04
C LEU A 60 -6.09 0.57 -0.08
N ALA A 61 -5.86 1.29 -1.17
CA ALA A 61 -6.77 1.31 -2.32
C ALA A 61 -6.90 -0.05 -3.00
N ALA A 62 -5.84 -0.86 -2.98
CA ALA A 62 -5.85 -2.23 -3.49
C ALA A 62 -6.48 -3.25 -2.52
N GLY A 63 -6.75 -2.86 -1.26
CA GLY A 63 -7.34 -3.74 -0.25
C GLY A 63 -6.33 -4.62 0.49
N VAL A 64 -5.06 -4.22 0.58
CA VAL A 64 -4.05 -4.94 1.37
C VAL A 64 -4.42 -4.91 2.84
N ASP A 65 -4.35 -6.05 3.52
CA ASP A 65 -4.89 -6.22 4.86
C ASP A 65 -4.03 -5.56 5.95
N HIS A 66 -2.71 -5.50 5.75
CA HIS A 66 -1.79 -4.90 6.72
C HIS A 66 -0.73 -4.04 6.04
N LEU A 67 -0.55 -2.82 6.55
CA LEU A 67 0.59 -1.96 6.26
C LEU A 67 1.71 -2.26 7.26
N ASN A 68 2.95 -2.33 6.78
CA ASN A 68 4.13 -2.55 7.62
C ASN A 68 4.92 -1.23 7.71
N THR A 69 5.25 -0.80 8.92
CA THR A 69 6.01 0.43 9.18
C THR A 69 6.52 0.44 10.62
N ASP A 70 7.71 0.98 10.86
CA ASP A 70 8.20 1.24 12.22
C ASP A 70 7.67 2.58 12.78
N ASP A 71 7.23 3.49 11.90
CA ASP A 71 6.61 4.78 12.26
C ASP A 71 5.09 4.68 12.52
N LEU A 72 4.70 4.08 13.65
CA LEU A 72 3.29 3.92 14.02
C LEU A 72 2.56 5.27 14.18
N ALA A 73 3.24 6.28 14.73
CA ALA A 73 2.65 7.61 14.91
C ALA A 73 2.40 8.31 13.55
N GLY A 74 3.31 8.14 12.58
CA GLY A 74 3.12 8.62 11.21
C GLY A 74 1.98 7.92 10.51
N LEU A 75 1.86 6.59 10.65
CA LEU A 75 0.74 5.85 10.10
C LEU A 75 -0.60 6.30 10.70
N GLU A 76 -0.67 6.54 12.01
CA GLU A 76 -1.87 7.06 12.64
C GLU A 76 -2.29 8.41 12.06
N ARG A 77 -1.35 9.36 11.95
CA ARG A 77 -1.62 10.69 11.36
C ARG A 77 -2.13 10.56 9.92
N PHE A 78 -1.49 9.73 9.10
CA PHE A 78 -1.89 9.46 7.73
C PHE A 78 -3.32 8.91 7.63
N LEU A 79 -3.66 7.90 8.43
CA LEU A 79 -4.99 7.28 8.44
C LEU A 79 -6.07 8.26 8.91
N ARG A 80 -5.79 9.07 9.94
CA ARG A 80 -6.72 10.11 10.44
C ARG A 80 -6.98 11.20 9.41
N ALA A 81 -5.92 11.70 8.76
CA ALA A 81 -6.04 12.70 7.70
C ALA A 81 -6.93 12.19 6.55
N ARG A 82 -6.78 10.91 6.19
CA ARG A 82 -7.60 10.26 5.16
C ARG A 82 -9.06 10.04 5.59
N ALA A 83 -9.32 9.71 6.85
CA ALA A 83 -10.66 9.52 7.38
C ALA A 83 -11.44 10.84 7.53
N GLY A 84 -10.74 11.95 7.80
CA GLY A 84 -11.31 13.29 7.90
C GLY A 84 -11.51 14.00 6.56
N ALA A 85 -10.94 13.49 5.46
CA ALA A 85 -11.15 14.06 4.14
C ALA A 85 -12.58 13.76 3.65
N PRO A 86 -13.33 14.75 3.13
CA PRO A 86 -14.64 14.49 2.55
C PRO A 86 -14.48 13.46 1.44
N ARG A 87 -15.30 12.39 1.49
CA ARG A 87 -15.36 11.43 0.39
C ARG A 87 -15.80 12.20 -0.86
N ALA A 88 -14.90 12.31 -1.84
CA ALA A 88 -15.26 12.77 -3.17
C ALA A 88 -16.45 11.91 -3.63
N SER A 89 -17.58 12.59 -3.87
CA SER A 89 -18.87 12.01 -4.26
C SER A 89 -18.85 11.53 -5.70
#